data_AF-A0A645DJW4-F1
#
_entry.id   AF-A0A645DJW4-F1
#
_cell.length_a   1.000
_cell.length_b   1.000
_cell.length_c   1.000
_cell.angle_alpha   90.00
_cell.angle_beta   90.00
_cell.angle_gamma   90.00
#
_symmetry.space_group_name_H-M   'P 1'
#
loop_
_entity.id
_entity.type
_entity.pdbx_description
1 polymer ?
#
loop_
_entity_poly.entity_id
_entity_poly.type
_entity_poly.pdbx_seq_one_letter_code
_entity_poly.pdbx_strand_id
1 'polypeptide(L)'
;MTGVIDAAELRLLPVEMQGGMGEDEVFGFAFEVRGPFSDMPPRELPAPDTDAPLWQALGGDVRVRAVLEAFYTKVYDDALLAPFFVKVTKDRAISKQFSFMKQCVTGEKLYMGDRPRNAHHWMIITHELFDHRQRLMRETLQEHGIDGDLLQRWTALEEYFRPDIVKSAKLPRMLGDLPVASSGVTREVLGEGSVCDQCGAEIPAGATVLLHHHMGTISCGNCSN
;
A
#
# COMPACT_ATOMS: atom_id res chain seq x y z
N MET A 1 -4.72 -18.44 11.09
CA MET A 1 -4.21 -19.68 11.71
C MET A 1 -5.17 -20.04 12.83
N THR A 2 -5.78 -21.22 12.84
CA THR A 2 -6.68 -21.64 13.93
C THR A 2 -5.83 -21.97 15.16
N GLY A 3 -5.91 -21.13 16.19
CA GLY A 3 -5.31 -21.40 17.49
C GLY A 3 -6.39 -21.88 18.45
N VAL A 4 -6.14 -23.00 19.11
CA VAL A 4 -6.97 -23.46 20.24
C VAL A 4 -6.29 -22.93 21.49
N ILE A 5 -6.95 -22.03 22.23
CA ILE A 5 -6.49 -21.60 23.54
C ILE A 5 -7.13 -22.54 24.57
N ASP A 6 -6.31 -23.06 25.48
CA ASP A 6 -6.77 -23.93 26.55
C ASP A 6 -7.70 -23.17 27.51
N ALA A 7 -8.81 -23.79 27.91
CA ALA A 7 -9.79 -23.20 28.82
C ALA A 7 -9.19 -22.76 30.17
N ALA A 8 -8.06 -23.34 30.59
CA ALA A 8 -7.32 -22.93 31.77
C ALA A 8 -6.58 -21.60 31.58
N GLU A 9 -6.07 -21.31 30.39
CA GLU A 9 -5.36 -20.05 30.09
C GLU A 9 -6.33 -18.87 29.93
N LEU A 10 -7.57 -19.14 29.47
CA LEU A 10 -8.62 -18.13 29.35
C LEU A 10 -8.95 -17.44 30.68
N ARG A 11 -8.84 -18.16 31.80
CA ARG A 11 -9.12 -17.65 33.16
C ARG A 11 -8.09 -16.67 33.70
N LEU A 12 -6.93 -16.56 33.05
CA LEU A 12 -5.85 -15.65 33.44
C LEU A 12 -5.99 -14.27 32.76
N LEU A 13 -6.89 -14.12 31.79
CA LEU A 13 -7.17 -12.85 31.12
C LEU A 13 -8.07 -11.95 31.98
N PRO A 14 -8.06 -10.62 31.79
CA PRO A 14 -9.02 -9.72 32.44
C PRO A 14 -10.47 -10.12 32.13
N VAL A 15 -11.38 -10.03 33.10
CA VAL A 15 -12.80 -10.44 32.97
C VAL A 15 -13.50 -9.79 31.76
N GLU A 16 -13.08 -8.59 31.38
CA GLU A 16 -13.60 -7.82 30.24
C GLU A 16 -13.21 -8.43 28.88
N MET A 17 -12.18 -9.28 28.85
CA MET A 17 -11.71 -10.05 27.69
C MET A 17 -12.11 -11.53 27.76
N GLN A 18 -12.69 -11.97 28.87
CA GLN A 18 -13.32 -13.27 29.00
C GLN A 18 -14.75 -13.13 28.49
N GLY A 19 -14.95 -13.27 27.17
CA GLY A 19 -16.27 -13.18 26.56
C GLY A 19 -17.30 -14.03 27.32
N GLY A 20 -18.46 -13.46 27.63
CA GLY A 20 -19.52 -14.16 28.33
C GLY A 20 -20.11 -15.25 27.44
N MET A 21 -19.76 -16.50 27.70
CA MET A 21 -20.37 -17.65 27.02
C MET A 21 -21.76 -17.89 27.59
N GLY A 22 -22.79 -17.45 26.85
CA GLY A 22 -24.18 -17.85 27.13
C GLY A 22 -24.38 -19.34 26.79
N GLU A 23 -25.23 -20.01 27.55
CA GLU A 23 -25.43 -21.48 27.49
C GLU A 23 -26.05 -21.99 26.17
N ASP A 24 -26.44 -21.10 25.25
CA ASP A 24 -27.16 -21.42 24.00
C ASP A 24 -26.31 -21.29 22.71
N GLU A 25 -25.00 -21.02 22.78
CA GLU A 25 -24.17 -20.84 21.57
C GLU A 25 -23.52 -22.15 21.08
N VAL A 26 -23.99 -22.62 19.93
CA VAL A 26 -23.56 -23.86 19.27
C VAL A 26 -22.12 -23.76 18.73
N PHE A 27 -21.33 -24.82 18.93
CA PHE A 27 -19.99 -24.97 18.37
C PHE A 27 -20.00 -24.74 16.84
N GLY A 28 -19.33 -23.67 16.37
CA GLY A 28 -19.32 -23.27 14.96
C GLY A 28 -19.79 -21.84 14.66
N PHE A 29 -20.09 -21.02 15.67
CA PHE A 29 -20.39 -19.61 15.44
C PHE A 29 -19.16 -18.86 14.92
N ALA A 30 -19.30 -18.21 13.75
CA ALA A 30 -18.27 -17.33 13.22
C ALA A 30 -18.27 -16.03 14.04
N PHE A 31 -17.18 -15.75 14.75
CA PHE A 31 -16.97 -14.49 15.45
C PHE A 31 -15.80 -13.72 14.82
N GLU A 32 -15.94 -12.40 14.70
CA GLU A 32 -14.83 -11.53 14.31
C GLU A 32 -13.94 -11.28 15.52
N VAL A 33 -12.67 -11.71 15.44
CA VAL A 33 -11.66 -11.33 16.44
C VAL A 33 -11.13 -9.95 16.10
N ARG A 34 -11.55 -8.92 16.85
CA ARG A 34 -10.94 -7.58 16.78
C ARG A 34 -9.88 -7.45 17.88
N GLY A 35 -8.66 -7.90 17.57
CA GLY A 35 -7.45 -7.71 18.38
C GLY A 35 -6.29 -7.26 17.50
N PRO A 36 -5.18 -6.70 18.05
CA PRO A 36 -4.10 -6.12 17.28
C PRO A 36 -3.21 -7.25 16.75
N PHE A 37 -3.64 -7.89 15.69
CA PHE A 37 -2.75 -8.69 14.87
C PHE A 37 -1.90 -7.71 14.05
N SER A 38 -0.61 -8.00 13.87
CA SER A 38 0.15 -7.31 12.83
C SER A 38 -0.51 -7.69 11.50
N ASP A 39 -1.43 -6.85 11.01
CA ASP A 39 -2.25 -7.03 9.79
C ASP A 39 -1.41 -7.11 8.50
N MET A 40 -0.10 -7.15 8.62
CA MET A 40 0.83 -7.01 7.52
C MET A 40 1.21 -8.36 6.93
N PRO A 41 0.96 -8.59 5.63
CA PRO A 41 1.59 -9.70 4.95
C PRO A 41 3.12 -9.46 4.92
N PRO A 42 3.94 -10.50 5.17
CA PRO A 42 5.39 -10.38 5.16
C PRO A 42 5.95 -10.04 3.76
N ARG A 43 5.12 -10.17 2.73
CA ARG A 43 5.47 -9.99 1.31
C ARG A 43 4.33 -9.30 0.58
N GLU A 44 4.70 -8.48 -0.42
CA GLU A 44 3.73 -7.88 -1.35
C GLU A 44 2.91 -8.98 -2.06
N LEU A 45 1.61 -8.73 -2.26
CA LEU A 45 0.74 -9.68 -2.94
C LEU A 45 1.14 -9.88 -4.41
N PRO A 46 0.95 -11.09 -4.98
CA PRO A 46 1.16 -11.31 -6.41
C PRO A 46 0.21 -10.47 -7.26
N ALA A 47 0.39 -10.47 -8.58
CA ALA A 47 -0.62 -9.88 -9.45
C ALA A 47 -1.93 -10.68 -9.31
N PRO A 48 -3.10 -10.02 -9.24
CA PRO A 48 -4.38 -10.72 -9.25
C PRO A 48 -4.59 -11.43 -10.60
N ASP A 49 -5.49 -12.41 -10.61
CA ASP A 49 -5.91 -13.07 -11.85
C ASP A 49 -6.57 -12.07 -12.80
N THR A 50 -6.30 -12.22 -14.10
CA THR A 50 -6.80 -11.29 -15.12
C THR A 50 -8.18 -11.70 -15.62
N ASP A 51 -8.97 -10.70 -16.03
CA ASP A 51 -10.24 -10.86 -16.71
C ASP A 51 -10.37 -9.78 -17.79
N ALA A 52 -9.78 -10.03 -18.96
CA ALA A 52 -9.81 -9.06 -20.06
C ALA A 52 -11.23 -8.66 -20.50
N PRO A 53 -12.24 -9.56 -20.57
CA PRO A 53 -13.62 -9.20 -20.86
C PRO A 53 -14.22 -8.16 -19.89
N LEU A 54 -13.84 -8.19 -18.60
CA LEU A 54 -14.31 -7.22 -17.61
C LEU A 54 -14.04 -5.78 -18.04
N TRP A 55 -12.88 -5.48 -18.64
CA TRP A 55 -12.55 -4.11 -19.04
C TRP A 55 -13.52 -3.56 -20.09
N GLN A 56 -13.92 -4.41 -21.04
CA GLN A 56 -14.92 -4.04 -22.05
C GLN A 56 -16.32 -3.92 -21.42
N ALA A 57 -16.68 -4.80 -20.50
CA ALA A 57 -17.94 -4.72 -19.76
C ALA A 57 -18.02 -3.46 -18.87
N LEU A 58 -16.86 -2.98 -18.39
CA LEU A 58 -16.69 -1.70 -17.69
C LEU A 58 -16.79 -0.48 -18.62
N GLY A 59 -17.07 -0.66 -19.92
CA GLY A 59 -17.21 0.43 -20.88
C GLY A 59 -15.87 0.92 -21.44
N GLY A 60 -14.81 0.14 -21.26
CA GLY A 60 -13.48 0.38 -21.80
C GLY A 60 -12.83 1.67 -21.29
N ASP A 61 -11.82 2.12 -22.04
CA ASP A 61 -10.95 3.24 -21.65
C ASP A 61 -11.74 4.54 -21.41
N VAL A 62 -12.76 4.82 -22.23
CA VAL A 62 -13.53 6.07 -22.17
C VAL A 62 -14.34 6.15 -20.87
N ARG A 63 -15.14 5.12 -20.55
CA ARG A 63 -15.99 5.14 -19.36
C ARG A 63 -15.17 5.06 -18.08
N VAL A 64 -14.17 4.19 -18.02
CA VAL A 64 -13.31 4.04 -16.84
C VAL A 64 -12.53 5.32 -16.57
N ARG A 65 -12.01 5.99 -17.61
CA ARG A 65 -11.33 7.27 -17.43
C ARG A 65 -12.26 8.35 -16.89
N ALA A 66 -13.48 8.47 -17.42
CA ALA A 66 -14.47 9.43 -16.94
C ALA A 66 -14.82 9.20 -15.46
N VAL A 67 -14.98 7.94 -15.03
CA VAL A 67 -15.17 7.58 -13.62
C VAL A 67 -14.00 8.06 -12.76
N LEU A 68 -12.75 7.80 -13.19
CA LEU A 68 -11.57 8.20 -12.43
C LEU A 68 -11.42 9.72 -12.34
N GLU A 69 -11.77 10.45 -13.40
CA GLU A 69 -11.80 11.93 -13.41
C GLU A 69 -12.80 12.48 -12.39
N ALA A 70 -14.01 11.91 -12.33
CA ALA A 70 -15.02 12.27 -11.33
C ALA A 70 -14.58 11.88 -9.91
N PHE A 71 -14.06 10.67 -9.73
CA PHE A 71 -13.60 10.14 -8.45
C PHE A 71 -12.47 11.01 -7.88
N TYR A 72 -11.45 11.32 -8.67
CA TYR A 72 -10.35 12.16 -8.21
C TYR A 72 -10.75 13.62 -8.02
N THR A 73 -11.86 14.07 -8.59
CA THR A 73 -12.42 15.37 -8.19
C THR A 73 -12.92 15.31 -6.75
N LYS A 74 -13.72 14.30 -6.39
CA LYS A 74 -14.15 14.08 -4.99
C LYS A 74 -12.96 13.91 -4.03
N VAL A 75 -11.93 13.14 -4.41
CA VAL A 75 -10.74 12.90 -3.57
C VAL A 75 -9.97 14.19 -3.28
N TYR A 76 -9.81 15.08 -4.26
CA TYR A 76 -9.06 16.33 -4.07
C TYR A 76 -9.86 17.38 -3.29
N ASP A 77 -11.19 17.27 -3.28
CA ASP A 77 -12.08 18.12 -2.49
C ASP A 77 -12.32 17.57 -1.08
N ASP A 78 -11.91 16.33 -0.80
CA ASP A 78 -12.10 15.66 0.49
C ASP A 78 -10.98 16.00 1.49
N ALA A 79 -11.37 16.51 2.67
CA ALA A 79 -10.43 16.98 3.68
C ALA A 79 -9.54 15.88 4.29
N LEU A 80 -9.98 14.61 4.28
CA LEU A 80 -9.22 13.48 4.81
C LEU A 80 -8.22 12.95 3.78
N LEU A 81 -8.55 13.02 2.49
CA LEU A 81 -7.74 12.45 1.42
C LEU A 81 -6.82 13.46 0.73
N ALA A 82 -7.26 14.70 0.51
CA ALA A 82 -6.50 15.74 -0.18
C ALA A 82 -5.07 15.95 0.35
N PRO A 83 -4.77 15.87 1.67
CA PRO A 83 -3.41 16.02 2.19
C PRO A 83 -2.38 15.04 1.60
N PHE A 84 -2.80 13.85 1.16
CA PHE A 84 -1.91 12.86 0.52
C PHE A 84 -1.48 13.25 -0.90
N PHE A 85 -2.21 14.19 -1.52
CA PHE A 85 -2.06 14.55 -2.94
C PHE A 85 -1.44 15.93 -3.17
N VAL A 86 -1.00 16.65 -2.12
CA VAL A 86 -0.46 18.02 -2.22
C VAL A 86 0.65 18.19 -3.27
N LYS A 87 1.47 17.15 -3.51
CA LYS A 87 2.57 17.16 -4.48
C LYS A 87 2.30 16.35 -5.75
N VAL A 88 1.05 15.93 -5.96
CA VAL A 88 0.65 15.09 -7.09
C VAL A 88 -0.46 15.81 -7.84
N THR A 89 -0.31 15.99 -9.15
CA THR A 89 -1.39 16.57 -9.97
C THR A 89 -2.52 15.56 -10.14
N LYS A 90 -3.76 16.05 -10.24
CA LYS A 90 -4.95 15.21 -10.42
C LYS A 90 -4.78 14.28 -11.64
N ASP A 91 -4.34 14.83 -12.78
CA ASP A 91 -4.09 14.06 -14.00
C ASP A 91 -3.07 12.93 -13.81
N ARG A 92 -2.02 13.17 -13.01
CA ARG A 92 -1.02 12.13 -12.70
C ARG A 92 -1.63 11.01 -11.87
N ALA A 93 -2.47 11.34 -10.89
CA ALA A 93 -3.17 10.35 -10.07
C ALA A 93 -4.14 9.51 -10.91
N ILE A 94 -4.98 10.17 -11.73
CA ILE A 94 -5.90 9.53 -12.68
C ILE A 94 -5.14 8.58 -13.62
N SER A 95 -4.09 9.08 -14.29
CA SER A 95 -3.35 8.31 -15.29
C SER A 95 -2.66 7.07 -14.69
N LYS A 96 -2.12 7.20 -13.46
CA LYS A 96 -1.52 6.08 -12.75
C LYS A 96 -2.54 5.03 -12.34
N GLN A 97 -3.66 5.44 -11.73
CA GLN A 97 -4.71 4.49 -11.34
C GLN A 97 -5.31 3.81 -12.56
N PHE A 98 -5.56 4.55 -13.64
CA PHE A 98 -6.09 4.01 -14.89
C PHE A 98 -5.19 2.92 -15.47
N SER A 99 -3.90 3.22 -15.65
CA SER A 99 -2.94 2.24 -16.21
C SER A 99 -2.73 1.04 -15.28
N PHE A 100 -2.69 1.27 -13.96
CA PHE A 100 -2.59 0.19 -12.96
C PHE A 100 -3.80 -0.76 -13.02
N MET A 101 -5.02 -0.22 -13.00
CA MET A 101 -6.24 -1.01 -13.05
C MET A 101 -6.38 -1.74 -14.37
N LYS A 102 -6.10 -1.06 -15.50
CA LYS A 102 -6.13 -1.70 -16.83
C LYS A 102 -5.16 -2.87 -16.90
N GLN A 103 -3.92 -2.69 -16.43
CA GLN A 103 -2.95 -3.77 -16.38
C GLN A 103 -3.41 -4.93 -15.49
N CYS A 104 -3.99 -4.66 -14.31
CA CYS A 104 -4.48 -5.72 -13.43
C CYS A 104 -5.63 -6.51 -14.06
N VAL A 105 -6.55 -5.82 -14.76
CA VAL A 105 -7.71 -6.47 -15.39
C VAL A 105 -7.33 -7.19 -16.68
N THR A 106 -6.56 -6.57 -17.57
CA THR A 106 -6.28 -7.13 -18.91
C THR A 106 -5.00 -7.95 -18.98
N GLY A 107 -4.07 -7.77 -18.03
CA GLY A 107 -2.72 -8.33 -18.08
C GLY A 107 -1.75 -7.59 -19.01
N GLU A 108 -2.20 -6.53 -19.69
CA GLU A 108 -1.36 -5.76 -20.59
C GLU A 108 -0.33 -4.92 -19.82
N LYS A 109 0.95 -5.02 -20.18
CA LYS A 109 2.05 -4.33 -19.48
C LYS A 109 2.09 -2.83 -19.81
N LEU A 110 1.22 -2.07 -19.18
CA LEU A 110 1.01 -0.64 -19.42
C LEU A 110 1.46 0.25 -18.26
N TYR A 111 1.42 -0.27 -17.03
CA TYR A 111 1.67 0.51 -15.83
C TYR A 111 3.17 0.56 -15.53
N MET A 112 3.73 1.77 -15.61
CA MET A 112 5.11 2.07 -15.23
C MET A 112 5.12 2.78 -13.87
N GLY A 113 5.09 2.00 -12.79
CA GLY A 113 5.16 2.53 -11.44
C GLY A 113 5.36 1.45 -10.39
N ASP A 114 5.53 1.89 -9.14
CA ASP A 114 5.62 0.99 -7.99
C ASP A 114 4.25 0.31 -7.76
N ARG A 115 4.28 -0.95 -7.33
CA ARG A 115 3.11 -1.70 -6.86
C ARG A 115 2.60 -1.15 -5.52
N PRO A 116 1.36 -1.47 -5.09
CA PRO A 116 0.70 -0.76 -3.99
C PRO A 116 1.49 -0.70 -2.69
N ARG A 117 2.22 -1.76 -2.31
CA ARG A 117 3.01 -1.76 -1.08
C ARG A 117 4.10 -0.69 -1.12
N ASN A 118 4.87 -0.67 -2.21
CA ASN A 118 5.92 0.32 -2.40
C ASN A 118 5.35 1.71 -2.69
N ALA A 119 4.32 1.85 -3.50
CA ALA A 119 3.75 3.16 -3.84
C ALA A 119 3.22 3.92 -2.60
N HIS A 120 2.71 3.18 -1.61
CA HIS A 120 2.15 3.73 -0.38
C HIS A 120 3.07 3.56 0.83
N HIS A 121 4.35 3.18 0.65
CA HIS A 121 5.24 2.74 1.74
C HIS A 121 5.39 3.81 2.86
N TRP A 122 5.36 5.09 2.50
CA TRP A 122 5.55 6.22 3.41
C TRP A 122 4.24 6.74 4.05
N MET A 123 3.08 6.27 3.59
CA MET A 123 1.76 6.70 4.05
C MET A 123 1.24 5.79 5.16
N ILE A 124 0.73 6.36 6.25
CA ILE A 124 -0.04 5.61 7.25
C ILE A 124 -1.51 5.71 6.83
N ILE A 125 -2.03 4.62 6.28
CA ILE A 125 -3.42 4.52 5.79
C ILE A 125 -4.12 3.51 6.69
N THR A 126 -5.13 3.96 7.44
CA THR A 126 -5.91 3.09 8.31
C THR A 126 -7.01 2.37 7.55
N HIS A 127 -7.64 1.37 8.17
CA HIS A 127 -8.79 0.69 7.60
C HIS A 127 -9.93 1.69 7.31
N GLU A 128 -10.19 2.61 8.23
CA GLU A 128 -11.27 3.60 8.12
C GLU A 128 -11.03 4.56 6.96
N LEU A 129 -9.78 5.00 6.76
CA LEU A 129 -9.43 5.89 5.65
C LEU A 129 -9.54 5.16 4.31
N PHE A 130 -9.11 3.90 4.25
CA PHE A 130 -9.28 3.08 3.05
C PHE A 130 -10.76 2.87 2.74
N ASP A 131 -11.58 2.53 3.74
CA ASP A 131 -13.03 2.34 3.59
C ASP A 131 -13.71 3.63 3.12
N HIS A 132 -13.26 4.78 3.62
CA HIS A 132 -13.73 6.09 3.18
C HIS A 132 -13.47 6.31 1.69
N ARG A 133 -12.25 6.05 1.25
CA ARG A 133 -11.89 6.09 -0.17
C ARG A 133 -12.71 5.10 -1.00
N GLN A 134 -12.93 3.89 -0.50
CA GLN A 134 -13.76 2.87 -1.19
C GLN A 134 -15.21 3.31 -1.35
N ARG A 135 -15.81 3.96 -0.35
CA ARG A 135 -17.17 4.52 -0.47
C ARG A 135 -17.27 5.55 -1.58
N LEU A 136 -16.35 6.52 -1.63
CA LEU A 136 -16.31 7.52 -2.71
C LEU A 136 -16.16 6.89 -4.10
N MET A 137 -15.33 5.85 -4.24
CA MET A 137 -15.17 5.13 -5.50
C MET A 137 -16.46 4.42 -5.90
N ARG A 138 -17.07 3.69 -4.97
CA ARG A 138 -18.34 2.98 -5.21
C ARG A 138 -19.44 3.94 -5.63
N GLU A 139 -19.65 5.03 -4.89
CA GLU A 139 -20.64 6.06 -5.26
C GLU A 139 -20.39 6.61 -6.67
N THR A 140 -19.12 6.89 -7.01
CA THR A 140 -18.76 7.41 -8.34
C THR A 140 -19.00 6.38 -9.45
N LEU A 141 -18.72 5.10 -9.22
CA LEU A 141 -19.02 4.04 -10.18
C LEU A 141 -20.53 3.98 -10.48
N GLN A 142 -21.35 4.06 -9.44
CA GLN A 142 -22.81 4.02 -9.55
C GLN A 142 -23.37 5.25 -10.28
N GLU A 143 -22.86 6.44 -9.98
CA GLU A 143 -23.20 7.68 -10.72
C GLU A 143 -22.91 7.59 -12.23
N HIS A 144 -21.94 6.76 -12.61
CA HIS A 144 -21.58 6.48 -14.00
C HIS A 144 -22.23 5.20 -14.57
N GLY A 145 -23.26 4.66 -13.89
CA GLY A 145 -24.05 3.51 -14.33
C GLY A 145 -23.31 2.18 -14.23
N ILE A 146 -22.31 2.07 -13.35
CA ILE A 146 -21.61 0.82 -13.04
C ILE A 146 -22.15 0.30 -11.70
N ASP A 147 -23.06 -0.68 -11.80
CA ASP A 147 -23.77 -1.29 -10.69
C ASP A 147 -23.67 -2.82 -10.71
N GLY A 148 -24.26 -3.48 -9.69
CA GLY A 148 -24.42 -4.93 -9.66
C GLY A 148 -23.09 -5.69 -9.68
N ASP A 149 -22.99 -6.68 -10.58
CA ASP A 149 -21.80 -7.52 -10.73
C ASP A 149 -20.53 -6.70 -11.03
N LEU A 150 -20.61 -5.71 -11.93
CA LEU A 150 -19.44 -4.91 -12.32
C LEU A 150 -18.89 -4.10 -11.14
N LEU A 151 -19.78 -3.51 -10.33
CA LEU A 151 -19.40 -2.79 -9.11
C LEU A 151 -18.73 -3.72 -8.10
N GLN A 152 -19.29 -4.92 -7.89
CA GLN A 152 -18.74 -5.90 -6.96
C GLN A 152 -17.35 -6.35 -7.39
N ARG A 153 -17.16 -6.61 -8.69
CA ARG A 153 -15.87 -7.06 -9.25
C ARG A 153 -14.80 -5.97 -9.22
N TRP A 154 -15.15 -4.73 -9.52
CA TRP A 154 -14.23 -3.59 -9.32
C TRP A 154 -13.84 -3.45 -7.85
N THR A 155 -14.83 -3.47 -6.95
CA THR A 155 -14.60 -3.35 -5.51
C THR A 155 -13.68 -4.48 -5.01
N ALA A 156 -13.93 -5.71 -5.43
CA ALA A 156 -13.10 -6.87 -5.06
C ALA A 156 -11.65 -6.72 -5.56
N LEU A 157 -11.44 -6.17 -6.76
CA LEU A 157 -10.11 -5.92 -7.28
C LEU A 157 -9.35 -4.87 -6.47
N GLU A 158 -10.00 -3.81 -6.01
CA GLU A 158 -9.35 -2.82 -5.14
C GLU A 158 -9.11 -3.37 -3.72
N GLU A 159 -10.07 -4.10 -3.17
CA GLU A 159 -9.96 -4.76 -1.85
C GLU A 159 -8.82 -5.78 -1.79
N TYR A 160 -8.51 -6.45 -2.92
CA TYR A 160 -7.37 -7.35 -3.02
C TYR A 160 -6.06 -6.69 -2.55
N PHE A 161 -5.88 -5.39 -2.81
CA PHE A 161 -4.67 -4.66 -2.43
C PHE A 161 -4.70 -4.04 -1.03
N ARG A 162 -5.79 -4.20 -0.27
CA ARG A 162 -5.89 -3.68 1.10
C ARG A 162 -4.70 -4.09 1.99
N PRO A 163 -4.25 -5.36 2.01
CA PRO A 163 -3.11 -5.79 2.85
C PRO A 163 -1.78 -5.12 2.49
N ASP A 164 -1.63 -4.63 1.26
CA ASP A 164 -0.43 -3.92 0.80
C ASP A 164 -0.48 -2.42 1.13
N ILE A 165 -1.67 -1.86 1.31
CA ILE A 165 -1.90 -0.42 1.46
C ILE A 165 -2.08 -0.03 2.92
N VAL A 166 -2.96 -0.75 3.64
CA VAL A 166 -3.38 -0.42 5.00
C VAL A 166 -2.33 -0.86 6.00
N LYS A 167 -1.97 0.05 6.91
CA LYS A 167 -0.91 -0.16 7.91
C LYS A 167 -0.92 0.91 9.00
N SER A 168 -0.48 0.50 10.18
CA SER A 168 -0.32 1.37 11.35
C SER A 168 1.03 2.09 11.42
N ALA A 169 2.00 1.73 10.57
CA ALA A 169 3.32 2.32 10.52
C ALA A 169 3.89 2.39 9.09
N LYS A 170 4.87 3.28 8.87
CA LYS A 170 5.59 3.39 7.60
C LYS A 170 6.45 2.15 7.35
N LEU A 171 6.62 1.81 6.07
CA LEU A 171 7.42 0.67 5.64
C LEU A 171 8.65 1.11 4.84
N PRO A 172 9.72 0.31 4.88
CA PRO A 172 10.78 0.44 3.90
C PRO A 172 10.21 0.21 2.51
N ARG A 173 10.71 0.97 1.53
CA ARG A 173 10.50 0.66 0.12
C ARG A 173 11.35 -0.56 -0.22
N MET A 174 10.86 -1.50 -1.01
CA MET A 174 11.59 -2.71 -1.37
C MET A 174 12.10 -2.65 -2.81
N LEU A 175 13.35 -3.09 -3.07
CA LEU A 175 13.88 -3.34 -4.40
C LEU A 175 14.24 -4.84 -4.50
N GLY A 176 13.37 -5.63 -5.12
CA GLY A 176 13.41 -7.08 -4.97
C GLY A 176 13.17 -7.44 -3.50
N ASP A 177 14.06 -8.25 -2.93
CA ASP A 177 14.00 -8.65 -1.51
C ASP A 177 14.79 -7.70 -0.58
N LEU A 178 15.38 -6.63 -1.12
CA LEU A 178 16.21 -5.70 -0.36
C LEU A 178 15.42 -4.46 0.09
N PRO A 179 15.40 -4.12 1.39
CA PRO A 179 14.83 -2.87 1.86
C PRO A 179 15.74 -1.70 1.45
N VAL A 180 15.14 -0.69 0.84
CA VAL A 180 15.76 0.58 0.49
C VAL A 180 15.32 1.61 1.50
N ALA A 181 16.27 2.08 2.31
CA ALA A 181 16.09 3.30 3.08
C ALA A 181 15.95 4.45 2.08
N SER A 182 14.83 5.15 2.09
CA SER A 182 14.58 6.32 1.21
C SER A 182 15.05 7.65 1.83
N SER A 183 15.50 7.59 3.08
CA SER A 183 15.97 8.73 3.87
C SER A 183 16.94 8.26 4.94
N GLY A 184 17.75 9.19 5.45
CA GLY A 184 18.78 8.92 6.46
C GLY A 184 20.16 8.74 5.85
N VAL A 185 21.07 8.29 6.69
CA VAL A 185 22.46 8.02 6.33
C VAL A 185 22.89 6.64 6.84
N THR A 186 23.65 5.89 6.03
CA THR A 186 24.34 4.68 6.46
C THR A 186 25.85 4.86 6.40
N ARG A 187 26.57 4.11 7.23
CA ARG A 187 28.02 3.94 7.10
C ARG A 187 28.29 2.66 6.33
N GLU A 188 28.98 2.77 5.20
CA GLU A 188 29.26 1.64 4.31
C GLU A 188 30.74 1.62 3.93
N VAL A 189 31.28 0.42 3.71
CA VAL A 189 32.65 0.24 3.21
C VAL A 189 32.59 0.09 1.70
N LEU A 190 33.27 0.98 0.98
CA LEU A 190 33.27 0.93 -0.48
C LEU A 190 34.07 -0.28 -0.99
N GLY A 191 33.49 -1.07 -1.89
CA GLY A 191 34.20 -2.17 -2.57
C GLY A 191 35.19 -1.67 -3.62
N GLU A 192 34.92 -0.52 -4.23
CA GLU A 192 35.72 0.12 -5.27
C GLU A 192 35.92 1.61 -4.93
N GLY A 193 37.01 2.22 -5.40
CA GLY A 193 37.30 3.63 -5.14
C GLY A 193 36.23 4.56 -5.74
N SER A 194 36.00 5.70 -5.09
CA SER A 194 35.02 6.71 -5.50
C SER A 194 35.53 8.13 -5.18
N VAL A 195 34.67 9.13 -5.31
CA VAL A 195 34.98 10.54 -4.99
C VAL A 195 33.95 11.06 -4.00
N CYS A 196 34.38 11.88 -3.06
CA CYS A 196 33.48 12.52 -2.11
C CYS A 196 32.66 13.62 -2.80
N ASP A 197 31.34 13.58 -2.69
CA ASP A 197 30.45 14.60 -3.27
C ASP A 197 30.53 15.96 -2.57
N GLN A 198 31.07 16.00 -1.34
CA GLN A 198 31.15 17.22 -0.55
C GLN A 198 32.44 18.01 -0.77
N CYS A 199 33.58 17.32 -0.87
CA CYS A 199 34.89 17.97 -1.00
C CYS A 199 35.64 17.62 -2.28
N GLY A 200 35.13 16.69 -3.10
CA GLY A 200 35.78 16.24 -4.33
C GLY A 200 37.04 15.39 -4.13
N ALA A 201 37.39 15.04 -2.90
CA ALA A 201 38.56 14.20 -2.62
C ALA A 201 38.31 12.74 -3.04
N GLU A 202 39.36 12.08 -3.52
CA GLU A 202 39.35 10.64 -3.79
C GLU A 202 39.09 9.85 -2.49
N ILE A 203 38.24 8.85 -2.59
CA ILE A 203 37.94 7.88 -1.55
C ILE A 203 38.44 6.51 -2.03
N PRO A 204 39.47 5.92 -1.39
CA PRO A 204 39.98 4.63 -1.81
C PRO A 204 38.99 3.50 -1.52
N ALA A 205 39.10 2.40 -2.28
CA ALA A 205 38.41 1.16 -1.95
C ALA A 205 38.76 0.70 -0.52
N GLY A 206 37.78 0.18 0.21
CA GLY A 206 37.90 -0.21 1.62
C GLY A 206 37.69 0.92 2.61
N ALA A 207 37.54 2.17 2.18
CA ALA A 207 37.21 3.28 3.08
C ALA A 207 35.75 3.22 3.53
N THR A 208 35.50 3.58 4.80
CA THR A 208 34.14 3.81 5.31
C THR A 208 33.65 5.18 4.90
N VAL A 209 32.44 5.24 4.34
CA VAL A 209 31.79 6.47 3.88
C VAL A 209 30.43 6.63 4.53
N LEU A 210 29.91 7.86 4.54
CA LEU A 210 28.54 8.15 4.90
C LEU A 210 27.69 8.30 3.63
N LEU A 211 26.80 7.34 3.38
CA LEU A 211 25.88 7.35 2.24
C LEU A 211 24.60 8.08 2.61
N HIS A 212 24.27 9.16 1.90
CA HIS A 212 23.02 9.89 2.04
C HIS A 212 21.95 9.29 1.13
N HIS A 213 21.10 8.42 1.70
CA HIS A 213 20.13 7.64 0.93
C HIS A 213 19.17 8.47 0.06
N HIS A 214 18.82 9.69 0.50
CA HIS A 214 17.90 10.54 -0.25
C HIS A 214 18.54 11.13 -1.51
N MET A 215 19.80 11.56 -1.40
CA MET A 215 20.52 12.24 -2.49
C MET A 215 21.35 11.26 -3.32
N GLY A 216 21.60 10.05 -2.82
CA GLY A 216 22.52 9.10 -3.42
C GLY A 216 23.99 9.55 -3.36
N THR A 217 24.30 10.51 -2.47
CA THR A 217 25.64 11.09 -2.35
C THR A 217 26.45 10.43 -1.24
N ILE A 218 27.77 10.50 -1.37
CA ILE A 218 28.75 9.86 -0.52
C ILE A 218 29.68 10.90 0.10
N SER A 219 29.73 10.94 1.43
CA SER A 219 30.63 11.79 2.21
C SER A 219 31.79 10.96 2.76
N CYS A 220 33.04 11.40 2.52
CA CYS A 220 34.22 10.76 3.08
C CYS A 220 34.28 10.94 4.61
N GLY A 221 35.17 10.21 5.29
CA GLY A 221 35.33 10.30 6.75
C GLY A 221 35.48 11.74 7.27
N ASN A 222 36.17 12.61 6.53
CA ASN A 222 36.36 14.01 6.91
C ASN A 222 35.11 14.89 6.71
N CYS A 223 34.22 14.50 5.80
CA CYS A 223 32.97 15.22 5.51
C CYS A 223 31.75 14.60 6.21
N SER A 224 31.95 13.52 6.97
CA SER A 224 30.88 12.72 7.59
C SER A 224 30.47 13.18 8.99
N ASN A 225 31.01 14.30 9.47
CA ASN A 225 30.72 14.92 10.76
C ASN A 225 29.53 15.88 10.68
#